data_AF-A0A836VBA8-F1
#
_entry.id   AF-A0A836VBA8-F1
#
_cell.length_a   1.000
_cell.length_b   1.000
_cell.length_c   1.000
_cell.angle_alpha   90.00
_cell.angle_beta   90.00
_cell.angle_gamma   90.00
#
_symmetry.space_group_name_H-M   'P 1'
#
loop_
_entity.id
_entity.type
_entity.pdbx_description
1 polymer ?
#
loop_
_entity_poly.entity_id
_entity_poly.type
_entity_poly.pdbx_seq_one_letter_code
_entity_poly.pdbx_strand_id
1 'polypeptide(L)'
;MPRRRKPLQTKFFSPKEEIDLCIERFNELYPTDADKAESIYRSLTLNGFRCNCGMLILTRKNGERKAKCSGCKKTVSVTVNTLFHGMRRPSAYACGMFLFGEGVSISGNDFALRNGISQSQGSIILHTLSAAVVMEMCGAPELLTAALLEPVGKRSNETPARAHPKAEQIEAEKRAAKSGATKGNKNPRQALEKLPTRDPDKLIFSLLKAESLQPDEISKRVLLSITEVACSLTMLELDGFVKPVAGNRFEALVAPENSVVQMIKEPARKRIKNFVAFIKKTFHGISRKYMQRYFARYWCFIDRERWSFESMLELCARAPYQSYAQLTGYVTPLSVKVVLAV
;
A
#
# COMPACT_ATOMS: atom_id res chain seq x y z
N MET A 1 -8.86 2.67 -34.50
CA MET A 1 -9.91 3.43 -33.78
C MET A 1 -9.86 3.06 -32.30
N PRO A 2 -9.67 3.99 -31.37
CA PRO A 2 -9.76 3.69 -29.95
C PRO A 2 -11.23 3.42 -29.63
N ARG A 3 -11.57 2.16 -29.31
CA ARG A 3 -12.89 1.82 -28.79
C ARG A 3 -13.09 2.63 -27.50
N ARG A 4 -14.09 3.52 -27.47
CA ARG A 4 -14.56 4.14 -26.22
C ARG A 4 -14.83 3.01 -25.23
N ARG A 5 -13.97 2.87 -24.21
CA ARG A 5 -14.10 1.84 -23.18
C ARG A 5 -15.39 2.13 -22.44
N LYS A 6 -16.36 1.19 -22.48
CA LYS A 6 -17.59 1.30 -21.69
C LYS A 6 -17.20 1.47 -20.21
N PRO A 7 -17.90 2.31 -19.44
CA PRO A 7 -17.66 2.43 -18.01
C PRO A 7 -17.80 1.04 -17.39
N LEU A 8 -16.71 0.55 -16.81
CA LEU A 8 -16.68 -0.75 -16.14
C LEU A 8 -17.72 -0.71 -15.02
N GLN A 9 -18.71 -1.60 -15.10
CA GLN A 9 -19.48 -2.04 -13.94
C GLN A 9 -18.51 -2.34 -12.80
N THR A 10 -18.96 -2.12 -11.57
CA THR A 10 -18.26 -2.21 -10.26
C THR A 10 -17.59 -3.57 -9.98
N LYS A 11 -16.71 -4.00 -10.87
CA LYS A 11 -15.82 -5.15 -10.68
C LYS A 11 -14.67 -4.65 -9.81
N PHE A 12 -14.39 -5.41 -8.76
CA PHE A 12 -13.31 -5.13 -7.80
C PHE A 12 -12.11 -6.05 -8.02
N PHE A 13 -12.17 -6.94 -9.01
CA PHE A 13 -11.11 -7.87 -9.36
C PHE A 13 -11.26 -8.22 -10.84
N SER A 14 -10.17 -8.70 -11.43
CA SER A 14 -10.15 -9.24 -12.80
C SER A 14 -10.23 -10.77 -12.69
N PRO A 15 -11.25 -11.42 -13.29
CA PRO A 15 -11.32 -12.88 -13.33
C PRO A 15 -10.18 -13.45 -14.18
N LYS A 16 -9.91 -14.75 -14.02
CA LYS A 16 -8.78 -15.41 -14.65
C LYS A 16 -8.83 -15.27 -16.18
N GLU A 17 -10.02 -15.40 -16.75
CA GLU A 17 -10.28 -15.30 -18.18
C GLU A 17 -9.98 -13.90 -18.72
N GLU A 18 -10.28 -12.85 -17.96
CA GLU A 18 -9.98 -11.46 -18.35
C GLU A 18 -8.46 -11.22 -18.37
N ILE A 19 -7.74 -11.79 -17.40
CA ILE A 19 -6.27 -11.72 -17.35
C ILE A 19 -5.67 -12.44 -18.57
N ASP A 20 -6.16 -13.65 -18.86
CA ASP A 20 -5.64 -14.48 -19.95
C ASP A 20 -5.88 -13.83 -21.31
N LEU A 21 -7.11 -13.34 -21.58
CA LEU A 21 -7.43 -12.57 -22.79
C LEU A 21 -6.57 -11.30 -22.93
N CYS A 22 -6.28 -10.62 -21.82
CA CYS A 22 -5.43 -9.44 -21.85
C CYS A 22 -3.99 -9.80 -22.24
N ILE A 23 -3.47 -10.93 -21.78
CA ILE A 23 -2.12 -11.40 -22.09
C ILE A 23 -2.03 -11.95 -23.51
N GLU A 24 -3.06 -12.64 -23.99
CA GLU A 24 -3.16 -13.07 -25.39
C GLU A 24 -3.04 -11.86 -26.33
N ARG A 25 -3.85 -10.82 -26.10
CA ARG A 25 -3.77 -9.57 -26.86
C ARG A 25 -2.40 -8.90 -26.75
N PHE A 26 -1.76 -8.94 -25.59
CA PHE A 26 -0.38 -8.44 -25.44
C PHE A 26 0.61 -9.22 -26.31
N ASN A 27 0.49 -10.55 -26.35
CA ASN A 27 1.33 -11.41 -27.18
C ASN A 27 1.03 -11.25 -28.68
N GLU A 28 -0.21 -10.96 -29.06
CA GLU A 28 -0.56 -10.64 -30.46
C GLU A 28 0.08 -9.32 -30.91
N LEU A 29 0.06 -8.29 -30.06
CA LEU A 29 0.65 -6.99 -30.36
C LEU A 29 2.19 -7.01 -30.31
N TYR A 30 2.77 -7.85 -29.46
CA TYR A 30 4.21 -7.98 -29.27
C TYR A 30 4.60 -9.47 -29.29
N PRO A 31 4.68 -10.11 -30.47
CA PRO A 31 4.86 -11.55 -30.60
C PRO A 31 6.20 -12.04 -30.05
N THR A 32 7.27 -11.28 -30.26
CA THR A 32 8.62 -11.69 -29.88
C THR A 32 9.10 -10.99 -28.61
N ASP A 33 10.04 -11.62 -27.89
CA ASP A 33 10.71 -10.96 -26.75
C ASP A 33 11.46 -9.69 -27.18
N ALA A 34 11.94 -9.63 -28.43
CA ALA A 34 12.57 -8.45 -28.99
C ALA A 34 11.56 -7.30 -29.14
N ASP A 35 10.35 -7.57 -29.65
CA ASP A 35 9.29 -6.55 -29.79
C ASP A 35 8.84 -6.02 -28.41
N LYS A 36 8.70 -6.93 -27.44
CA LYS A 36 8.34 -6.58 -26.06
C LYS A 36 9.41 -5.68 -25.44
N ALA A 37 10.69 -6.01 -25.61
CA ALA A 37 11.80 -5.18 -25.13
C ALA A 37 11.87 -3.84 -25.88
N GLU A 38 11.64 -3.84 -27.18
CA GLU A 38 11.66 -2.66 -28.03
C GLU A 38 10.62 -1.63 -27.61
N SER A 39 9.43 -2.06 -27.17
CA SER A 39 8.40 -1.16 -26.63
C SER A 39 8.93 -0.29 -25.47
N ILE A 40 9.76 -0.87 -24.60
CA ILE A 40 10.41 -0.19 -23.49
C ILE A 40 11.51 0.73 -24.00
N TYR A 41 12.39 0.22 -24.85
CA TYR A 41 13.56 0.96 -25.33
C TYR A 41 13.19 2.16 -26.20
N ARG A 42 12.11 2.05 -26.99
CA ARG A 42 11.56 3.17 -27.76
C ARG A 42 11.11 4.30 -26.85
N SER A 43 10.39 4.00 -25.77
CA SER A 43 9.95 5.01 -24.80
C SER A 43 11.14 5.69 -24.09
N LEU A 44 12.18 4.93 -23.73
CA LEU A 44 13.42 5.49 -23.16
C LEU A 44 14.18 6.39 -24.13
N THR A 45 14.17 6.07 -25.42
CA THR A 45 14.86 6.84 -26.45
C THR A 45 14.16 8.18 -26.69
N LEU A 46 12.82 8.20 -26.73
CA LEU A 46 12.03 9.41 -26.90
C LEU A 46 12.20 10.39 -25.73
N ASN A 47 12.35 9.88 -24.51
CA ASN A 47 12.61 10.68 -23.31
C ASN A 47 14.07 11.14 -23.17
N GLY A 48 14.90 10.82 -24.18
CA GLY A 48 16.24 11.35 -24.29
C GLY A 48 17.26 10.64 -23.42
N PHE A 49 17.52 9.34 -23.68
CA PHE A 49 18.55 8.60 -22.95
C PHE A 49 19.95 9.19 -23.19
N ARG A 50 20.67 9.43 -22.10
CA ARG A 50 21.99 10.05 -22.11
C ARG A 50 23.06 9.06 -21.74
N CYS A 51 24.20 9.17 -22.40
CA CYS A 51 25.43 8.52 -21.96
C CYS A 51 25.92 9.17 -20.66
N ASN A 52 26.80 8.50 -19.92
CA ASN A 52 27.49 9.08 -18.76
C ASN A 52 28.28 10.36 -19.08
N CYS A 53 28.62 10.61 -20.35
CA CYS A 53 29.26 11.84 -20.79
C CYS A 53 28.26 12.98 -21.12
N GLY A 54 26.97 12.82 -20.80
CA GLY A 54 25.91 13.81 -21.03
C GLY A 54 25.32 13.82 -22.44
N MET A 55 25.99 13.21 -23.42
CA MET A 55 25.52 13.17 -24.81
C MET A 55 24.28 12.30 -24.97
N LEU A 56 23.31 12.85 -25.68
CA LEU A 56 22.10 12.15 -26.09
C LEU A 56 22.42 11.11 -27.15
N ILE A 57 21.87 9.90 -27.00
CA ILE A 57 22.07 8.84 -27.97
C ILE A 57 20.76 8.64 -28.73
N LEU A 58 20.81 8.90 -30.04
CA LEU A 58 19.64 8.87 -30.92
C LEU A 58 19.56 7.59 -31.76
N THR A 59 20.69 6.90 -31.95
CA THR A 59 20.79 5.76 -32.86
C THR A 59 21.01 4.46 -32.09
N ARG A 60 20.12 3.50 -32.31
CA ARG A 60 20.18 2.14 -31.75
C ARG A 60 19.52 1.19 -32.73
N LYS A 61 20.03 -0.03 -32.85
CA LYS A 61 19.35 -1.09 -33.62
C LYS A 61 18.18 -1.65 -32.81
N ASN A 62 17.12 -2.04 -33.51
CA ASN A 62 15.93 -2.63 -32.89
C ASN A 62 16.32 -3.87 -32.03
N GLY A 63 15.75 -3.97 -30.83
CA GLY A 63 15.99 -5.05 -29.87
C GLY A 63 17.33 -4.99 -29.13
N GLU A 64 18.32 -4.21 -29.59
CA GLU A 64 19.60 -4.11 -28.91
C GLU A 64 19.46 -3.30 -27.61
N ARG A 65 19.96 -3.85 -26.50
CA ARG A 65 19.97 -3.16 -25.20
C ARG A 65 21.06 -2.10 -25.08
N LYS A 66 22.08 -2.18 -25.91
CA LYS A 66 23.28 -1.35 -25.86
C LYS A 66 23.33 -0.44 -27.08
N ALA A 67 23.89 0.74 -26.91
CA ALA A 67 24.17 1.66 -28.00
C ALA A 67 25.56 2.27 -27.82
N LYS A 68 26.19 2.63 -28.94
CA LYS A 68 27.50 3.30 -28.93
C LYS A 68 27.28 4.81 -28.85
N CYS A 69 27.86 5.46 -27.84
CA CYS A 69 27.75 6.91 -27.70
C CYS A 69 28.49 7.63 -28.84
N SER A 70 27.86 8.62 -29.46
CA SER A 70 28.49 9.43 -30.51
C SER A 70 29.64 10.31 -29.99
N GLY A 71 29.53 10.81 -28.75
CA GLY A 71 30.55 11.62 -28.10
C GLY A 71 31.74 10.80 -27.59
N CYS A 72 31.57 10.05 -26.50
CA CYS A 72 32.68 9.33 -25.86
C CYS A 72 33.03 7.97 -26.50
N LYS A 73 32.30 7.53 -27.53
CA LYS A 73 32.45 6.24 -28.24
C LYS A 73 32.28 4.97 -27.37
N LYS A 74 32.01 5.10 -26.08
CA LYS A 74 31.75 3.98 -25.16
C LYS A 74 30.37 3.37 -25.44
N THR A 75 30.29 2.06 -25.27
CA THR A 75 29.04 1.32 -25.32
C THR A 75 28.30 1.47 -24.00
N VAL A 76 27.06 1.96 -24.03
CA VAL A 76 26.22 2.16 -22.86
C VAL A 76 24.90 1.42 -23.00
N SER A 77 24.36 0.92 -21.90
CA SER A 77 23.04 0.30 -21.87
C SER A 77 21.96 1.38 -21.83
N VAL A 78 20.93 1.25 -22.67
CA VAL A 78 19.81 2.20 -22.80
C VAL A 78 19.05 2.35 -21.48
N THR A 79 19.08 1.32 -20.65
CA THR A 79 18.36 1.30 -19.37
C THR A 79 19.17 1.87 -18.20
N VAL A 80 20.38 2.41 -18.42
CA VAL A 80 21.20 2.96 -17.34
C VAL A 80 20.51 4.19 -16.73
N ASN A 81 20.58 4.32 -15.40
CA ASN A 81 19.96 5.39 -14.60
C ASN A 81 18.44 5.55 -14.73
N THR A 82 17.75 4.57 -15.33
CA THR A 82 16.29 4.54 -15.37
C THR A 82 15.74 3.47 -14.45
N LEU A 83 14.43 3.43 -14.27
CA LEU A 83 13.73 2.36 -13.56
C LEU A 83 14.14 0.96 -14.03
N PHE A 84 14.55 0.83 -15.29
CA PHE A 84 14.95 -0.44 -15.91
C PHE A 84 16.46 -0.74 -15.80
N HIS A 85 17.21 -0.02 -14.97
CA HIS A 85 18.63 -0.28 -14.77
C HIS A 85 18.87 -1.73 -14.32
N GLY A 86 19.78 -2.43 -15.01
CA GLY A 86 20.06 -3.84 -14.74
C GLY A 86 18.93 -4.83 -15.08
N MET A 87 17.82 -4.39 -15.69
CA MET A 87 16.68 -5.24 -16.06
C MET A 87 17.09 -6.48 -16.85
N ARG A 88 16.70 -7.68 -16.41
CA ARG A 88 17.02 -8.95 -17.11
C ARG A 88 15.85 -9.53 -17.92
N ARG A 89 14.61 -9.15 -17.59
CA ARG A 89 13.37 -9.72 -18.15
C ARG A 89 12.48 -8.63 -18.74
N PRO A 90 12.86 -8.01 -19.87
CA PRO A 90 12.09 -6.92 -20.48
C PRO A 90 10.64 -7.33 -20.77
N SER A 91 10.42 -8.56 -21.26
CA SER A 91 9.09 -9.08 -21.59
C SER A 91 8.13 -9.05 -20.40
N ALA A 92 8.59 -9.43 -19.21
CA ALA A 92 7.77 -9.41 -18.01
C ALA A 92 7.46 -7.96 -17.57
N TYR A 93 8.42 -7.04 -17.65
CA TYR A 93 8.15 -5.62 -17.37
C TYR A 93 7.14 -5.03 -18.34
N ALA A 94 7.28 -5.30 -19.65
CA ALA A 94 6.33 -4.86 -20.67
C ALA A 94 4.93 -5.43 -20.41
N CYS A 95 4.82 -6.73 -20.10
CA CYS A 95 3.55 -7.36 -19.74
C CYS A 95 2.93 -6.71 -18.49
N GLY A 96 3.72 -6.44 -17.45
CA GLY A 96 3.24 -5.77 -16.23
C GLY A 96 2.73 -4.36 -16.49
N MET A 97 3.43 -3.58 -17.30
CA MET A 97 2.99 -2.24 -17.72
C MET A 97 1.73 -2.31 -18.57
N PHE A 98 1.62 -3.31 -19.45
CA PHE A 98 0.42 -3.52 -20.26
C PHE A 98 -0.79 -3.87 -19.38
N LEU A 99 -0.64 -4.78 -18.40
CA LEU A 99 -1.71 -5.12 -17.46
C LEU A 99 -2.15 -3.91 -16.62
N PHE A 100 -1.22 -3.08 -16.15
CA PHE A 100 -1.54 -1.82 -15.44
C PHE A 100 -2.28 -0.85 -16.36
N GLY A 101 -1.79 -0.69 -17.59
CA GLY A 101 -2.38 0.14 -18.63
C GLY A 101 -3.72 -0.39 -19.15
N GLU A 102 -4.03 -1.67 -18.93
CA GLU A 102 -5.33 -2.30 -19.21
C GLU A 102 -6.25 -2.36 -18.00
N GLY A 103 -5.77 -1.94 -16.82
CA GLY A 103 -6.54 -1.91 -15.58
C GLY A 103 -6.88 -3.31 -15.10
N VAL A 104 -6.00 -4.27 -15.41
CA VAL A 104 -6.15 -5.66 -15.01
C VAL A 104 -5.44 -5.85 -13.68
N SER A 105 -6.20 -6.35 -12.71
CA SER A 105 -5.67 -6.65 -11.37
C SER A 105 -5.11 -8.07 -11.33
N ILE A 106 -3.86 -8.22 -10.86
CA ILE A 106 -3.18 -9.51 -10.86
C ILE A 106 -2.30 -9.67 -9.61
N SER A 107 -2.32 -10.87 -9.02
CA SER A 107 -1.45 -11.23 -7.91
C SER A 107 -0.01 -11.46 -8.36
N GLY A 108 0.96 -11.32 -7.46
CA GLY A 108 2.36 -11.61 -7.79
C GLY A 108 2.61 -13.07 -8.19
N ASN A 109 1.78 -14.00 -7.68
CA ASN A 109 1.86 -15.41 -8.04
C ASN A 109 1.32 -15.67 -9.43
N ASP A 110 0.12 -15.17 -9.74
CA ASP A 110 -0.51 -15.37 -11.06
C ASP A 110 0.30 -14.72 -12.17
N PHE A 111 0.84 -13.52 -11.90
CA PHE A 111 1.73 -12.83 -12.81
C PHE A 111 3.01 -13.62 -13.08
N ALA A 112 3.60 -14.22 -12.04
CA ALA A 112 4.80 -15.00 -12.14
C ALA A 112 4.60 -16.28 -12.97
N LEU A 113 3.51 -17.01 -12.72
CA LEU A 113 3.12 -18.20 -13.49
C LEU A 113 2.98 -17.89 -15.00
N ARG A 114 2.28 -16.80 -15.33
CA ARG A 114 2.02 -16.40 -16.72
C ARG A 114 3.25 -15.89 -17.47
N ASN A 115 4.26 -15.42 -16.75
CA ASN A 115 5.50 -14.92 -17.34
C ASN A 115 6.67 -15.91 -17.22
N GLY A 116 6.45 -17.12 -16.68
CA GLY A 116 7.51 -18.12 -16.51
C GLY A 116 8.65 -17.66 -15.60
N ILE A 117 8.33 -16.91 -14.54
CA ILE A 117 9.30 -16.38 -13.57
C ILE A 117 8.97 -16.83 -12.16
N SER A 118 9.93 -16.73 -11.23
CA SER A 118 9.66 -16.99 -9.82
C SER A 118 8.69 -15.95 -9.22
N GLN A 119 7.88 -16.35 -8.23
CA GLN A 119 6.94 -15.49 -7.52
C GLN A 119 7.58 -14.21 -6.94
N SER A 120 8.81 -14.33 -6.42
CA SER A 120 9.54 -13.19 -5.86
C SER A 120 9.85 -12.15 -6.92
N GLN A 121 10.37 -12.56 -8.08
CA GLN A 121 10.60 -11.70 -9.25
C GLN A 121 9.31 -11.04 -9.74
N GLY A 122 8.22 -11.81 -9.85
CA GLY A 122 6.92 -11.25 -10.23
C GLY A 122 6.45 -10.16 -9.27
N SER A 123 6.56 -10.40 -7.95
CA SER A 123 6.23 -9.40 -6.94
C SER A 123 7.11 -8.16 -7.02
N ILE A 124 8.42 -8.33 -7.21
CA ILE A 124 9.38 -7.22 -7.36
C ILE A 124 9.04 -6.36 -8.57
N ILE A 125 8.77 -6.96 -9.73
CA ILE A 125 8.37 -6.24 -10.95
C ILE A 125 7.13 -5.41 -10.68
N LEU A 126 6.06 -6.03 -10.19
CA LEU A 126 4.82 -5.32 -9.93
C LEU A 126 4.99 -4.23 -8.86
N HIS A 127 5.84 -4.42 -7.84
CA HIS A 127 6.14 -3.38 -6.85
C HIS A 127 6.99 -2.24 -7.41
N THR A 128 7.90 -2.53 -8.34
CA THR A 128 8.71 -1.53 -9.04
C THR A 128 7.82 -0.64 -9.90
N LEU A 129 6.89 -1.22 -10.67
CA LEU A 129 5.91 -0.47 -11.45
C LEU A 129 4.99 0.37 -10.55
N SER A 130 4.51 -0.21 -9.44
CA SER A 130 3.72 0.56 -8.47
C SER A 130 4.52 1.70 -7.85
N ALA A 131 5.81 1.53 -7.60
CA ALA A 131 6.65 2.60 -7.05
C ALA A 131 6.77 3.79 -8.03
N ALA A 132 6.79 3.53 -9.35
CA ALA A 132 6.72 4.59 -10.34
C ALA A 132 5.41 5.37 -10.26
N VAL A 133 4.28 4.66 -10.17
CA VAL A 133 2.95 5.26 -10.06
C VAL A 133 2.79 6.08 -8.76
N VAL A 134 3.41 5.64 -7.65
CA VAL A 134 3.41 6.41 -6.40
C VAL A 134 4.02 7.81 -6.58
N MET A 135 5.01 7.99 -7.47
CA MET A 135 5.60 9.31 -7.72
C MET A 135 4.61 10.28 -8.38
N GLU A 136 3.68 9.75 -9.19
CA GLU A 136 2.61 10.52 -9.84
C GLU A 136 1.46 10.88 -8.88
N MET A 137 1.44 10.30 -7.66
CA MET A 137 0.50 10.66 -6.61
C MET A 137 0.93 11.94 -5.86
N CYS A 138 1.89 12.71 -6.38
CA CYS A 138 2.29 13.98 -5.78
C CYS A 138 1.09 14.95 -5.73
N GLY A 139 0.82 15.51 -4.55
CA GLY A 139 -0.34 16.38 -4.34
C GLY A 139 -1.68 15.66 -4.10
N ALA A 140 -1.72 14.32 -4.14
CA ALA A 140 -2.92 13.60 -3.74
C ALA A 140 -3.19 13.75 -2.23
N PRO A 141 -4.47 13.78 -1.80
CA PRO A 141 -4.82 13.82 -0.38
C PRO A 141 -4.19 12.68 0.41
N GLU A 142 -3.80 12.98 1.64
CA GLU A 142 -3.22 12.00 2.56
C GLU A 142 -4.25 11.51 3.58
N LEU A 143 -4.22 10.21 3.87
CA LEU A 143 -5.03 9.56 4.89
C LEU A 143 -4.13 8.81 5.87
N LEU A 144 -4.50 8.78 7.15
CA LEU A 144 -3.78 8.00 8.14
C LEU A 144 -3.90 6.50 7.83
N THR A 145 -2.77 5.81 7.83
CA THR A 145 -2.69 4.36 7.59
C THR A 145 -3.47 3.56 8.64
N ALA A 146 -3.56 4.09 9.87
CA ALA A 146 -4.35 3.50 10.95
C ALA A 146 -5.85 3.33 10.58
N ALA A 147 -6.39 4.23 9.75
CA ALA A 147 -7.77 4.13 9.26
C ALA A 147 -7.95 3.04 8.17
N LEU A 148 -6.86 2.42 7.71
CA LEU A 148 -6.81 1.53 6.54
C LEU A 148 -6.23 0.17 6.88
N LEU A 149 -6.35 -0.27 8.13
CA LEU A 149 -5.82 -1.56 8.60
C LEU A 149 -6.70 -2.77 8.25
N GLU A 150 -7.95 -2.56 7.82
CA GLU A 150 -8.86 -3.65 7.44
C GLU A 150 -8.27 -4.63 6.38
N PRO A 151 -7.63 -4.18 5.28
CA PRO A 151 -7.01 -5.07 4.31
C PRO A 151 -5.67 -5.68 4.78
N VAL A 152 -5.16 -5.30 5.96
CA VAL A 152 -3.88 -5.79 6.48
C VAL A 152 -4.06 -7.16 7.13
N GLY A 153 -3.63 -8.20 6.42
CA GLY A 153 -3.72 -9.60 6.85
C GLY A 153 -2.48 -10.43 6.60
N LYS A 154 -1.45 -9.87 5.94
CA LYS A 154 -0.19 -10.59 5.66
C LYS A 154 0.96 -10.01 6.45
N ARG A 155 1.82 -10.90 6.94
CA ARG A 155 3.04 -10.54 7.66
C ARG A 155 4.09 -10.03 6.69
N SER A 156 4.95 -9.15 7.17
CA SER A 156 6.21 -8.78 6.52
C SER A 156 7.36 -8.85 7.52
N ASN A 157 8.56 -8.52 7.05
CA ASN A 157 9.73 -8.39 7.92
C ASN A 157 9.59 -7.25 8.94
N GLU A 158 8.59 -6.37 8.80
CA GLU A 158 8.26 -5.35 9.81
C GLU A 158 7.30 -5.87 10.89
N THR A 159 6.65 -7.03 10.70
CA THR A 159 5.72 -7.57 11.70
C THR A 159 6.49 -8.04 12.93
N PRO A 160 6.19 -7.54 14.15
CA PRO A 160 6.83 -8.04 15.35
C PRO A 160 6.65 -9.55 15.54
N ALA A 161 7.62 -10.19 16.18
CA ALA A 161 7.55 -11.61 16.49
C ALA A 161 6.29 -11.90 17.33
N ARG A 162 5.57 -12.97 16.96
CA ARG A 162 4.35 -13.44 17.65
C ARG A 162 3.20 -12.42 17.72
N ALA A 163 3.22 -11.37 16.89
CA ALA A 163 2.15 -10.38 16.81
C ALA A 163 1.33 -10.49 15.52
N HIS A 164 0.11 -9.95 15.54
CA HIS A 164 -0.75 -9.82 14.37
C HIS A 164 -0.14 -8.82 13.36
N PRO A 165 -0.31 -8.98 12.03
CA PRO A 165 0.19 -8.04 11.01
C PRO A 165 -0.13 -6.56 11.26
N LYS A 166 -1.28 -6.26 11.87
CA LYS A 166 -1.68 -4.89 12.23
C LYS A 166 -0.74 -4.22 13.24
N ALA A 167 0.00 -4.99 14.03
CA ALA A 167 1.00 -4.48 14.95
C ALA A 167 2.15 -3.73 14.24
N GLU A 168 2.34 -3.93 12.93
CA GLU A 168 3.25 -3.12 12.10
C GLU A 168 2.93 -1.61 12.21
N GLN A 169 1.65 -1.24 12.31
CA GLN A 169 1.24 0.16 12.42
C GLN A 169 1.60 0.73 13.80
N ILE A 170 1.29 0.00 14.87
CA ILE A 170 1.60 0.41 16.25
C ILE A 170 3.11 0.60 16.42
N GLU A 171 3.91 -0.32 15.89
CA GLU A 171 5.37 -0.21 15.98
C GLU A 171 5.91 0.94 15.13
N ALA A 172 5.33 1.21 13.96
CA ALA A 172 5.67 2.37 13.15
C ALA A 172 5.36 3.70 13.87
N GLU A 173 4.20 3.79 14.55
CA GLU A 173 3.82 4.96 15.34
C GLU A 173 4.75 5.15 16.55
N LYS A 174 5.11 4.07 17.24
CA LYS A 174 6.10 4.10 18.33
C LYS A 174 7.48 4.57 17.84
N ARG A 175 7.94 4.06 16.69
CA ARG A 175 9.21 4.50 16.07
C ARG A 175 9.18 5.97 15.71
N ALA A 176 8.07 6.45 15.11
CA ALA A 176 7.90 7.86 14.76
C ALA A 176 7.87 8.77 15.99
N ALA A 177 7.17 8.37 17.06
CA ALA A 177 7.12 9.09 18.32
C ALA A 177 8.51 9.20 18.97
N LYS A 178 9.31 8.12 18.93
CA LYS A 178 10.70 8.14 19.42
C LYS A 178 11.61 9.05 18.60
N SER A 179 11.47 9.08 17.27
CA SER A 179 12.27 9.96 16.41
C SER A 179 11.87 11.44 16.49
N GLY A 180 10.62 11.75 16.82
CA GLY A 180 10.14 13.12 17.02
C GLY A 180 10.48 13.70 18.41
N ALA A 181 10.92 12.86 19.35
CA ALA A 181 11.23 13.26 20.71
C ALA A 181 12.64 13.88 20.83
N THR A 182 12.83 15.06 20.24
CA THR A 182 13.79 16.02 20.81
C THR A 182 13.10 16.69 22.00
N LYS A 183 13.48 16.28 23.21
CA LYS A 183 13.11 16.84 24.54
C LYS A 183 11.70 17.47 24.65
N GLY A 184 10.67 16.62 24.67
CA GLY A 184 9.34 16.96 25.17
C GLY A 184 8.87 15.91 26.17
N ASN A 185 8.61 16.32 27.40
CA ASN A 185 8.36 15.46 28.55
C ASN A 185 6.92 14.88 28.54
N LYS A 186 6.77 13.57 28.84
CA LYS A 186 5.55 12.82 29.28
C LYS A 186 4.46 12.60 28.19
N ASN A 187 3.74 11.47 28.06
CA ASN A 187 3.48 10.29 28.88
C ASN A 187 2.97 9.14 27.94
N PRO A 188 3.34 7.85 28.11
CA PRO A 188 2.99 6.80 27.15
C PRO A 188 1.84 5.89 27.65
N ARG A 189 0.58 6.24 27.38
CA ARG A 189 -0.55 5.28 27.43
C ARG A 189 -1.62 5.67 26.41
N GLN A 190 -1.66 4.99 25.26
CA GLN A 190 -2.78 5.01 24.32
C GLN A 190 -3.33 3.60 24.07
N ALA A 191 -4.65 3.58 23.94
CA ALA A 191 -5.65 2.53 24.14
C ALA A 191 -5.50 1.19 23.38
N LEU A 192 -6.10 0.15 23.96
CA LEU A 192 -6.24 -1.22 23.42
C LEU A 192 -7.56 -1.39 22.63
N GLU A 193 -7.50 -2.06 21.48
CA GLU A 193 -8.60 -2.31 20.52
C GLU A 193 -9.61 -3.41 20.93
N LYS A 194 -9.45 -4.06 22.09
CA LYS A 194 -10.38 -5.15 22.51
C LYS A 194 -11.59 -4.57 23.24
N LEU A 195 -12.71 -5.28 23.30
CA LEU A 195 -13.79 -4.96 24.26
C LEU A 195 -13.64 -5.89 25.46
N PRO A 196 -14.05 -5.47 26.67
CA PRO A 196 -14.06 -6.35 27.84
C PRO A 196 -14.89 -7.61 27.55
N THR A 197 -14.33 -8.79 27.82
CA THR A 197 -15.00 -10.07 27.52
C THR A 197 -15.91 -10.53 28.65
N ARG A 198 -15.60 -10.20 29.91
CA ARG A 198 -16.38 -10.60 31.09
C ARG A 198 -17.56 -9.66 31.28
N ASP A 199 -18.70 -10.21 31.67
CA ASP A 199 -19.93 -9.45 31.88
C ASP A 199 -19.85 -8.37 32.98
N PRO A 200 -19.22 -8.59 34.15
CA PRO A 200 -19.03 -7.50 35.12
C PRO A 200 -18.16 -6.38 34.57
N ASP A 201 -17.12 -6.72 33.79
CA ASP A 201 -16.22 -5.75 33.19
C ASP A 201 -16.93 -4.88 32.14
N LYS A 202 -17.85 -5.46 31.34
CA LYS A 202 -18.68 -4.72 30.36
C LYS A 202 -19.61 -3.71 31.03
N LEU A 203 -20.26 -4.09 32.14
CA LEU A 203 -21.17 -3.25 32.89
C LEU A 203 -20.44 -2.09 33.57
N ILE A 204 -19.28 -2.36 34.17
CA ILE A 204 -18.47 -1.32 34.80
C ILE A 204 -17.90 -0.38 33.73
N PHE A 205 -17.41 -0.92 32.61
CA PHE A 205 -16.88 -0.11 31.51
C PHE A 205 -17.96 0.78 30.87
N SER A 206 -19.20 0.31 30.73
CA SER A 206 -20.29 1.12 30.17
C SER A 206 -20.70 2.29 31.07
N LEU A 207 -20.69 2.10 32.40
CA LEU A 207 -20.90 3.20 33.35
C LEU A 207 -19.77 4.23 33.30
N LEU A 208 -18.53 3.76 33.26
CA LEU A 208 -17.34 4.64 33.25
C LEU A 208 -17.14 5.39 31.92
N LYS A 209 -17.84 5.00 30.85
CA LYS A 209 -17.92 5.78 29.62
C LYS A 209 -18.70 7.08 29.79
N ALA A 210 -19.68 7.11 30.70
CA ALA A 210 -20.54 8.27 30.89
C ALA A 210 -19.88 9.29 31.83
N GLU A 211 -19.24 8.83 32.91
CA GLU A 211 -18.61 9.71 33.90
C GLU A 211 -17.54 8.97 34.73
N SER A 212 -16.65 9.74 35.36
CA SER A 212 -15.66 9.18 36.29
C SER A 212 -16.30 8.89 37.65
N LEU A 213 -16.16 7.67 38.16
CA LEU A 213 -16.84 7.22 39.38
C LEU A 213 -15.86 6.60 40.39
N GLN A 214 -16.21 6.69 41.68
CA GLN A 214 -15.52 5.96 42.74
C GLN A 214 -16.00 4.49 42.80
N PRO A 215 -15.17 3.55 43.29
CA PRO A 215 -15.56 2.14 43.44
C PRO A 215 -16.88 1.93 44.19
N ASP A 216 -17.12 2.70 45.26
CA ASP A 216 -18.35 2.61 46.06
C ASP A 216 -19.60 3.05 45.27
N GLU A 217 -19.46 4.04 44.40
CA GLU A 217 -20.54 4.52 43.52
C GLU A 217 -20.87 3.48 42.44
N ILE A 218 -19.83 2.84 41.89
CA ILE A 218 -19.97 1.77 40.90
C ILE A 218 -20.67 0.56 41.53
N SER A 219 -20.25 0.15 42.74
CA SER A 219 -20.85 -0.96 43.47
C SER A 219 -22.36 -0.75 43.69
N LYS A 220 -22.76 0.46 44.10
CA LYS A 220 -24.18 0.81 44.29
C LYS A 220 -25.00 0.75 43.00
N ARG A 221 -24.41 1.08 41.84
CA ARG A 221 -25.11 1.16 40.56
C ARG A 221 -25.22 -0.18 39.83
N VAL A 222 -24.17 -1.01 39.88
CA VAL A 222 -24.13 -2.31 39.18
C VAL A 222 -24.65 -3.46 40.07
N LEU A 223 -24.91 -3.19 41.35
CA LEU A 223 -25.30 -4.20 42.35
C LEU A 223 -24.26 -5.34 42.48
N LEU A 224 -22.98 -4.99 42.40
CA LEU A 224 -21.85 -5.90 42.62
C LEU A 224 -21.20 -5.61 43.96
N SER A 225 -20.62 -6.64 44.60
CA SER A 225 -19.85 -6.42 45.82
C SER A 225 -18.64 -5.52 45.55
N ILE A 226 -18.21 -4.76 46.57
CA ILE A 226 -17.06 -3.87 46.43
C ILE A 226 -15.78 -4.63 46.02
N THR A 227 -15.65 -5.89 46.47
CA THR A 227 -14.55 -6.78 46.09
C THR A 227 -14.60 -7.14 44.61
N GLU A 228 -15.76 -7.48 44.07
CA GLU A 228 -15.92 -7.76 42.63
C GLU A 228 -15.63 -6.52 41.77
N VAL A 229 -16.11 -5.34 42.20
CA VAL A 229 -15.81 -4.08 41.53
C VAL A 229 -14.31 -3.79 41.53
N ALA A 230 -13.63 -3.95 42.67
CA ALA A 230 -12.19 -3.76 42.77
C ALA A 230 -11.41 -4.73 41.86
N CYS A 231 -11.79 -6.01 41.85
CA CYS A 231 -11.20 -7.00 40.94
C CYS A 231 -11.44 -6.65 39.47
N SER A 232 -12.66 -6.27 39.08
CA SER A 232 -12.97 -5.89 37.70
C SER A 232 -12.28 -4.60 37.27
N LEU A 233 -12.19 -3.58 38.12
CA LEU A 233 -11.43 -2.35 37.83
C LEU A 233 -9.95 -2.64 37.65
N THR A 234 -9.38 -3.52 38.47
CA THR A 234 -7.98 -3.95 38.34
C THR A 234 -7.76 -4.64 37.01
N MET A 235 -8.64 -5.57 36.60
CA MET A 235 -8.54 -6.25 35.32
C MET A 235 -8.71 -5.28 34.14
N LEU A 236 -9.70 -4.39 34.20
CA LEU A 236 -9.92 -3.35 33.19
C LEU A 236 -8.74 -2.37 33.09
N GLU A 237 -8.07 -2.04 34.20
CA GLU A 237 -6.88 -1.18 34.19
C GLU A 237 -5.68 -1.91 33.58
N LEU A 238 -5.45 -3.17 33.97
CA LEU A 238 -4.39 -4.02 33.39
C LEU A 238 -4.59 -4.23 31.89
N ASP A 239 -5.84 -4.38 31.46
CA ASP A 239 -6.23 -4.49 30.04
C ASP A 239 -6.30 -3.12 29.32
N GLY A 240 -6.00 -2.02 30.01
CA GLY A 240 -5.91 -0.69 29.44
C GLY A 240 -7.24 -0.06 29.00
N PHE A 241 -8.37 -0.52 29.56
CA PHE A 241 -9.71 0.01 29.32
C PHE A 241 -10.09 1.17 30.23
N VAL A 242 -9.51 1.24 31.43
CA VAL A 242 -9.78 2.32 32.39
C VAL A 242 -8.46 2.84 32.93
N LYS A 243 -8.47 4.04 33.51
CA LYS A 243 -7.35 4.54 34.31
C LYS A 243 -7.84 5.19 35.60
N PRO A 244 -7.04 5.14 36.68
CA PRO A 244 -7.31 5.90 37.88
C PRO A 244 -7.05 7.40 37.63
N VAL A 245 -7.88 8.24 38.24
CA VAL A 245 -7.76 9.70 38.29
C VAL A 245 -7.81 10.18 39.73
N ALA A 246 -7.46 11.45 39.95
CA ALA A 246 -7.39 12.03 41.30
C ALA A 246 -8.73 11.87 42.05
N GLY A 247 -8.64 11.62 43.36
CA GLY A 247 -9.80 11.39 44.23
C GLY A 247 -10.34 9.95 44.21
N ASN A 248 -9.49 8.97 43.93
CA ASN A 248 -9.83 7.54 43.89
C ASN A 248 -10.99 7.22 42.93
N ARG A 249 -11.03 7.92 41.79
CA ARG A 249 -12.03 7.69 40.74
C ARG A 249 -11.39 6.99 39.57
N PHE A 250 -12.19 6.32 38.77
CA PHE A 250 -11.77 5.69 37.53
C PHE A 250 -12.49 6.34 36.35
N GLU A 251 -11.83 6.45 35.21
CA GLU A 251 -12.45 6.88 33.96
C GLU A 251 -12.17 5.88 32.84
N ALA A 252 -13.14 5.66 31.96
CA ALA A 252 -12.95 4.80 30.80
C ALA A 252 -12.00 5.46 29.80
N LEU A 253 -10.97 4.72 29.38
CA LEU A 253 -10.19 5.01 28.21
C LEU A 253 -11.03 4.61 27.00
N VAL A 254 -11.82 5.55 26.48
CA VAL A 254 -12.55 5.36 25.22
C VAL A 254 -11.50 5.09 24.14
N ALA A 255 -11.44 3.86 23.63
CA ALA A 255 -10.79 3.61 22.36
C ALA A 255 -11.43 4.59 21.37
N PRO A 256 -10.66 5.44 20.67
CA PRO A 256 -11.24 6.35 19.71
C PRO A 256 -12.05 5.50 18.74
N GLU A 257 -13.37 5.62 18.75
CA GLU A 257 -14.27 4.92 17.84
C GLU A 257 -13.91 5.35 16.42
N ASN A 258 -12.93 4.72 15.75
CA ASN A 258 -12.58 4.91 14.34
C ASN A 258 -12.86 6.33 13.80
N SER A 259 -12.53 7.38 14.56
CA SER A 259 -13.09 8.71 14.32
C SER A 259 -12.48 9.35 13.08
N VAL A 260 -11.31 8.84 12.68
CA VAL A 260 -10.66 9.23 11.44
C VAL A 260 -11.53 8.85 10.22
N VAL A 261 -12.21 7.70 10.21
CA VAL A 261 -13.03 7.29 9.05
C VAL A 261 -14.34 8.09 8.99
N GLN A 262 -14.89 8.50 10.13
CA GLN A 262 -16.10 9.34 10.17
C GLN A 262 -15.81 10.79 9.73
N MET A 263 -14.57 11.28 9.87
CA MET A 263 -14.16 12.59 9.34
C MET A 263 -13.91 12.58 7.82
N ILE A 264 -13.89 11.41 7.18
CA ILE A 264 -13.69 11.29 5.74
C ILE A 264 -15.04 11.51 5.03
N LYS A 265 -15.15 12.65 4.31
CA LYS A 265 -16.34 13.01 3.52
C LYS A 265 -16.74 11.90 2.52
N GLU A 266 -18.03 11.84 2.18
CA GLU A 266 -18.66 10.68 1.53
C GLU A 266 -18.36 10.36 0.04
N PRO A 267 -17.48 11.00 -0.76
CA PRO A 267 -16.91 10.29 -1.91
C PRO A 267 -15.73 9.40 -1.50
N ALA A 268 -14.96 9.81 -0.49
CA ALA A 268 -13.71 9.18 -0.14
C ALA A 268 -13.89 7.87 0.64
N ARG A 269 -14.88 7.81 1.54
CA ARG A 269 -15.20 6.59 2.28
C ARG A 269 -15.63 5.44 1.35
N LYS A 270 -16.44 5.74 0.33
CA LYS A 270 -16.82 4.77 -0.71
C LYS A 270 -15.60 4.24 -1.47
N ARG A 271 -14.67 5.12 -1.85
CA ARG A 271 -13.42 4.72 -2.53
C ARG A 271 -12.54 3.82 -1.66
N ILE A 272 -12.46 4.10 -0.35
CA ILE A 272 -11.75 3.25 0.61
C ILE A 272 -12.38 1.86 0.68
N LYS A 273 -13.72 1.77 0.84
CA LYS A 273 -14.43 0.47 0.84
C LYS A 273 -14.16 -0.32 -0.44
N ASN A 274 -14.18 0.36 -1.59
CA ASN A 274 -13.87 -0.26 -2.88
C ASN A 274 -12.43 -0.76 -2.96
N PHE A 275 -11.46 0.01 -2.44
CA PHE A 275 -10.08 -0.42 -2.33
C PHE A 275 -9.94 -1.67 -1.44
N VAL A 276 -10.60 -1.69 -0.27
CA VAL A 276 -10.57 -2.86 0.62
C VAL A 276 -11.16 -4.09 -0.08
N ALA A 277 -12.29 -3.94 -0.77
CA ALA A 277 -12.90 -5.01 -1.55
C ALA A 277 -11.94 -5.50 -2.65
N PHE A 278 -11.27 -4.58 -3.36
CA PHE A 278 -10.26 -4.90 -4.36
C PHE A 278 -9.11 -5.71 -3.77
N ILE A 279 -8.62 -5.33 -2.58
CA ILE A 279 -7.54 -6.06 -1.92
C ILE A 279 -7.97 -7.46 -1.46
N LYS A 280 -9.12 -7.57 -0.81
CA LYS A 280 -9.61 -8.86 -0.29
C LYS A 280 -9.88 -9.85 -1.42
N LYS A 281 -10.46 -9.39 -2.53
CA LYS A 281 -10.80 -10.26 -3.67
C LYS A 281 -9.59 -10.65 -4.52
N THR A 282 -8.64 -9.73 -4.73
CA THR A 282 -7.51 -9.97 -5.66
C THR A 282 -6.28 -10.54 -4.95
N PHE A 283 -6.01 -10.13 -3.71
CA PHE A 283 -4.76 -10.46 -3.02
C PHE A 283 -4.98 -11.27 -1.73
N HIS A 284 -6.21 -11.43 -1.26
CA HIS A 284 -6.51 -12.07 0.03
C HIS A 284 -5.76 -11.43 1.21
N GLY A 285 -5.69 -10.10 1.19
CA GLY A 285 -4.97 -9.30 2.18
C GLY A 285 -3.54 -8.94 1.77
N ILE A 286 -3.03 -7.91 2.44
CA ILE A 286 -1.69 -7.34 2.20
C ILE A 286 -0.96 -7.10 3.51
N SER A 287 0.34 -6.79 3.43
CA SER A 287 1.08 -6.22 4.56
C SER A 287 0.98 -4.70 4.53
N ARG A 288 1.05 -4.06 5.70
CA ARG A 288 1.08 -2.60 5.84
C ARG A 288 2.31 -2.01 5.17
N LYS A 289 3.44 -2.74 5.16
CA LYS A 289 4.69 -2.38 4.46
C LYS A 289 4.51 -1.87 3.03
N TYR A 290 3.58 -2.45 2.25
CA TYR A 290 3.40 -2.10 0.82
C TYR A 290 2.07 -1.43 0.50
N MET A 291 1.28 -1.04 1.51
CA MET A 291 -0.07 -0.48 1.32
C MET A 291 -0.14 0.66 0.29
N GLN A 292 0.76 1.64 0.32
CA GLN A 292 0.80 2.73 -0.67
C GLN A 292 0.98 2.22 -2.11
N ARG A 293 1.81 1.18 -2.32
CA ARG A 293 2.02 0.59 -3.64
C ARG A 293 0.75 -0.12 -4.13
N TYR A 294 -0.02 -0.71 -3.23
CA TYR A 294 -1.31 -1.29 -3.58
C TYR A 294 -2.36 -0.22 -3.92
N PHE A 295 -2.35 0.94 -3.25
CA PHE A 295 -3.17 2.09 -3.67
C PHE A 295 -2.80 2.55 -5.08
N ALA A 296 -1.52 2.62 -5.41
CA ALA A 296 -1.07 2.94 -6.75
C ALA A 296 -1.59 1.94 -7.80
N ARG A 297 -1.59 0.62 -7.51
CA ARG A 297 -2.21 -0.38 -8.40
C ARG A 297 -3.71 -0.18 -8.54
N TYR A 298 -4.38 0.09 -7.43
CA TYR A 298 -5.81 0.35 -7.44
C TYR A 298 -6.15 1.60 -8.26
N TRP A 299 -5.30 2.64 -8.25
CA TRP A 299 -5.47 3.80 -9.10
C TRP A 299 -5.39 3.43 -10.59
N CYS A 300 -4.40 2.63 -11.01
CA CYS A 300 -4.32 2.10 -12.38
C CYS A 300 -5.55 1.28 -12.79
N PHE A 301 -6.14 0.56 -11.83
CA PHE A 301 -7.34 -0.23 -12.02
C PHE A 301 -8.60 0.64 -12.25
N ILE A 302 -8.76 1.75 -11.54
CA ILE A 302 -9.98 2.58 -11.63
C ILE A 302 -9.91 3.70 -12.68
N ASP A 303 -8.72 4.25 -12.94
CA ASP A 303 -8.53 5.42 -13.79
C ASP A 303 -8.04 5.01 -15.19
N ARG A 304 -9.01 4.59 -16.01
CA ARG A 304 -8.74 4.02 -17.35
C ARG A 304 -8.51 5.09 -18.41
N GLU A 305 -8.76 6.36 -18.09
CA GLU A 305 -8.49 7.51 -18.95
C GLU A 305 -7.04 7.93 -18.81
N ARG A 306 -6.51 8.01 -17.58
CA ARG A 306 -5.10 8.33 -17.34
C ARG A 306 -4.18 7.18 -17.71
N TRP A 307 -4.52 5.95 -17.31
CA TRP A 307 -3.60 4.82 -17.40
C TRP A 307 -3.83 3.97 -18.65
N SER A 308 -2.96 4.15 -19.63
CA SER A 308 -2.73 3.29 -20.80
C SER A 308 -1.35 2.61 -20.75
N PHE A 309 -1.09 1.67 -21.66
CA PHE A 309 0.24 1.06 -21.79
C PHE A 309 1.31 2.10 -22.11
N GLU A 310 1.00 3.04 -23.01
CA GLU A 310 1.88 4.14 -23.42
C GLU A 310 2.19 5.08 -22.25
N SER A 311 1.17 5.45 -21.46
CA SER A 311 1.36 6.28 -20.26
C SER A 311 2.25 5.59 -19.22
N MET A 312 2.12 4.27 -19.06
CA MET A 312 2.96 3.48 -18.15
C MET A 312 4.40 3.40 -18.65
N LEU A 313 4.60 3.23 -19.95
CA LEU A 313 5.92 3.27 -20.58
C LEU A 313 6.60 4.62 -20.37
N GLU A 314 5.90 5.72 -20.64
CA GLU A 314 6.42 7.08 -20.47
C GLU A 314 6.75 7.38 -19.00
N LEU A 315 5.84 7.03 -18.08
CA LEU A 315 6.07 7.15 -16.64
C LEU A 315 7.33 6.40 -16.22
N CYS A 316 7.44 5.13 -16.60
CA CYS A 316 8.59 4.30 -16.22
C CYS A 316 9.89 4.75 -16.89
N ALA A 317 9.82 5.37 -18.06
CA ALA A 317 10.98 5.94 -18.73
C ALA A 317 11.53 7.18 -18.02
N ARG A 318 10.65 8.01 -17.43
CA ARG A 318 11.03 9.19 -16.61
C ARG A 318 11.41 8.81 -15.17
N ALA A 319 10.99 7.65 -14.70
CA ALA A 319 11.23 7.21 -13.33
C ALA A 319 12.71 6.90 -13.06
N PRO A 320 13.26 7.37 -11.91
CA PRO A 320 14.64 7.09 -11.53
C PRO A 320 14.82 5.61 -11.17
N TYR A 321 16.06 5.15 -11.25
CA TYR A 321 16.43 3.83 -10.76
C TYR A 321 16.11 3.66 -9.26
N GLN A 322 15.50 2.53 -8.91
CA GLN A 322 15.37 2.07 -7.53
C GLN A 322 16.12 0.76 -7.36
N SER A 323 17.08 0.76 -6.43
CA SER A 323 17.83 -0.45 -6.09
C SER A 323 16.93 -1.51 -5.46
N TYR A 324 17.37 -2.77 -5.54
CA TYR A 324 16.68 -3.88 -4.88
C TYR A 324 16.51 -3.65 -3.36
N ALA A 325 17.54 -3.08 -2.73
CA ALA A 325 17.50 -2.71 -1.31
C ALA A 325 16.45 -1.63 -1.02
N GLN A 326 16.34 -0.60 -1.87
CA GLN A 326 15.27 0.41 -1.74
C GLN A 326 13.88 -0.19 -1.97
N LEU A 327 13.74 -1.10 -2.93
CA LEU A 327 12.46 -1.72 -3.25
C LEU A 327 11.95 -2.63 -2.11
N THR A 328 12.84 -3.41 -1.52
CA THR A 328 12.54 -4.37 -0.43
C THR A 328 12.56 -3.72 0.95
N GLY A 329 13.35 -2.66 1.14
CA GLY A 329 13.38 -1.84 2.35
C GLY A 329 12.25 -0.81 2.42
N TYR A 330 11.46 -0.65 1.35
CA TYR A 330 10.31 0.25 1.35
C TYR A 330 9.30 -0.12 2.43
N VAL A 331 8.90 0.88 3.22
CA VAL A 331 7.82 0.78 4.21
C VAL A 331 6.87 1.95 3.97
N THR A 332 5.56 1.67 3.88
CA THR A 332 4.53 2.71 3.76
C THR A 332 4.68 3.78 4.86
N PRO A 333 4.56 5.08 4.57
CA PRO A 333 4.58 6.12 5.62
C PRO A 333 3.34 6.03 6.53
N LEU A 334 3.31 6.76 7.65
CA LEU A 334 2.14 6.76 8.56
C LEU A 334 0.89 7.37 7.90
N SER A 335 1.09 8.24 6.93
CA SER A 335 0.06 8.67 5.99
C SER A 335 0.24 7.98 4.62
N VAL A 336 -0.88 7.69 3.96
CA VAL A 336 -0.91 7.21 2.57
C VAL A 336 -1.60 8.23 1.68
N LYS A 337 -1.04 8.41 0.50
CA LYS A 337 -1.63 9.20 -0.58
C LYS A 337 -2.74 8.41 -1.23
N VAL A 338 -3.91 9.00 -1.40
CA VAL A 338 -5.08 8.34 -1.99
C VAL A 338 -5.66 9.22 -3.09
N VAL A 339 -5.83 8.63 -4.27
CA VAL A 339 -6.52 9.30 -5.38
C VAL A 339 -8.01 9.07 -5.22
N LEU A 340 -8.73 10.15 -4.91
CA LEU A 340 -10.16 10.11 -4.56
C LEU A 340 -11.07 10.52 -5.72
N ALA A 341 -10.55 11.28 -6.68
CA ALA A 341 -11.22 11.71 -7.90
C ALA A 341 -10.56 11.04 -9.11
N VAL A 342 -11.39 10.50 -10.01
CA VAL A 342 -11.05 10.07 -11.36
C VAL A 342 -11.98 10.85 -12.27
#